data_AF-A0A1V5MQ28-F1
#
_entry.id   AF-A0A1V5MQ28-F1
#
_cell.length_a   1.000
_cell.length_b   1.000
_cell.length_c   1.000
_cell.angle_alpha   90.00
_cell.angle_beta   90.00
_cell.angle_gamma   90.00
#
_symmetry.space_group_name_H-M   'P 1'
#
loop_
_entity.id
_entity.type
_entity.pdbx_description
1 polymer ?
#
loop_
_entity_poly.entity_id
_entity_poly.type
_entity_poly.pdbx_seq_one_letter_code
_entity_poly.pdbx_strand_id
1 'polypeptide(L)' 'MVKLVNFYQQDILADEALFKLGELNENIFKNYTRAMEFFERILTDYPGSIFVVEARRHYRNLRGDKIN' A
#
# COMPACT_ATOMS: atom_id res chain seq x y z
N MET A 1 -20.50 27.39 6.16
CA MET A 1 -19.14 26.80 6.15
C MET A 1 -19.26 25.27 6.24
N VAL A 2 -19.40 24.54 5.12
CA VAL A 2 -19.32 23.05 5.15
C VAL A 2 -18.73 22.56 3.82
N LYS A 3 -17.40 22.59 3.71
CA LYS A 3 -16.66 21.91 2.64
C LYS A 3 -15.27 21.53 3.17
N LEU A 4 -15.21 20.64 4.16
CA LEU A 4 -13.92 20.16 4.68
C LEU A 4 -13.90 18.71 5.17
N VAL A 5 -15.03 17.98 5.21
CA VAL A 5 -15.02 16.64 5.83
C VAL A 5 -14.80 15.51 4.82
N ASN A 6 -15.29 15.65 3.58
CA ASN A 6 -15.25 14.53 2.63
C ASN A 6 -13.90 14.30 1.93
N PHE A 7 -13.03 15.31 1.85
CA PHE A 7 -11.69 15.13 1.26
C PHE A 7 -10.70 14.53 2.27
N TYR A 8 -10.83 14.87 3.55
CA TYR A 8 -9.93 14.35 4.58
C TYR A 8 -10.17 12.86 4.83
N GLN A 9 -11.41 12.35 4.72
CA GLN A 9 -11.67 10.92 4.93
C GLN A 9 -11.06 10.02 3.85
N GLN A 10 -10.96 10.50 2.60
CA GLN A 10 -10.31 9.75 1.53
C GLN A 10 -8.79 9.74 1.69
N ASP A 11 -8.16 10.87 2.01
CA ASP A 11 -6.71 10.92 2.24
C ASP A 11 -6.28 10.23 3.54
N ILE A 12 -7.10 10.28 4.61
CA ILE A 12 -6.78 9.64 5.89
C ILE A 12 -6.83 8.10 5.79
N LEU A 13 -7.62 7.55 4.87
CA LEU A 13 -7.80 6.10 4.74
C LEU A 13 -7.21 5.51 3.45
N ALA A 14 -6.69 6.35 2.55
CA ALA A 14 -6.17 5.88 1.27
C ALA A 14 -4.97 4.96 1.43
N ASP A 15 -4.08 5.27 2.37
CA ASP A 15 -2.92 4.45 2.70
C ASP A 15 -3.32 3.10 3.30
N GLU A 16 -4.29 3.08 4.23
CA GLU A 16 -4.84 1.85 4.79
C GLU A 16 -5.52 0.99 3.70
N ALA A 17 -6.31 1.62 2.83
CA ALA A 17 -6.98 0.93 1.73
C ALA A 17 -5.97 0.33 0.74
N LEU A 18 -4.92 1.09 0.37
CA LEU A 18 -3.84 0.59 -0.48
C LEU A 18 -3.12 -0.58 0.18
N PHE A 19 -2.87 -0.52 1.49
CA PHE A 19 -2.18 -1.58 2.21
C PHE A 19 -3.00 -2.87 2.19
N LYS A 20 -4.29 -2.79 2.54
CA LYS A 20 -5.21 -3.94 2.51
C LYS A 20 -5.38 -4.51 1.10
N LEU A 21 -5.41 -3.67 0.08
CA LEU A 21 -5.46 -4.12 -1.32
C LEU A 21 -4.17 -4.88 -1.70
N GLY A 22 -3.01 -4.40 -1.24
CA GLY A 22 -1.73 -5.12 -1.38
C GLY A 22 -1.79 -6.50 -0.74
N GLU A 23 -2.18 -6.58 0.53
CA GLU A 23 -2.30 -7.85 1.27
C GLU A 23 -3.32 -8.81 0.64
N LEU A 24 -4.44 -8.30 0.15
CA LEU A 24 -5.47 -9.11 -0.51
C LEU A 24 -4.95 -9.71 -1.82
N ASN A 25 -4.22 -8.91 -2.60
CA ASN A 25 -3.63 -9.38 -3.86
C ASN A 25 -2.51 -10.40 -3.61
N GLU A 26 -1.69 -10.20 -2.58
CA GLU A 26 -0.63 -11.13 -2.18
C GLU A 26 -1.18 -12.45 -1.64
N ASN A 27 -2.12 -12.39 -0.68
CA ASN A 27 -2.52 -13.55 0.09
C ASN A 27 -3.67 -14.33 -0.54
N ILE A 28 -4.66 -13.64 -1.11
CA ILE A 28 -5.88 -14.27 -1.65
C ILE A 28 -5.77 -14.49 -3.14
N PHE A 29 -5.50 -13.43 -3.91
CA PHE A 29 -5.48 -13.53 -5.36
C PHE A 29 -4.17 -14.08 -5.93
N LYS A 30 -3.11 -14.18 -5.10
CA LYS A 30 -1.75 -14.59 -5.51
C LYS A 30 -1.23 -13.76 -6.69
N ASN A 31 -1.70 -12.52 -6.82
CA ASN A 31 -1.30 -11.58 -7.84
C ASN A 31 -0.21 -10.67 -7.27
N TYR A 32 1.02 -11.20 -7.24
CA TYR A 32 2.16 -10.53 -6.65
C TYR A 32 2.54 -9.23 -7.36
N THR A 33 2.40 -9.16 -8.68
CA THR A 33 2.65 -7.94 -9.46
C THR A 33 1.75 -6.81 -8.99
N ARG A 34 0.45 -7.09 -8.86
CA ARG A 34 -0.52 -6.07 -8.42
C ARG A 34 -0.37 -5.72 -6.94
N ALA A 35 0.01 -6.69 -6.11
CA ALA A 35 0.36 -6.41 -4.72
C ALA A 35 1.56 -5.45 -4.61
N MET A 36 2.60 -5.66 -5.43
CA MET A 36 3.75 -4.77 -5.50
C MET A 36 3.37 -3.35 -5.92
N GLU A 37 2.51 -3.19 -6.93
CA GLU A 37 2.02 -1.86 -7.36
C GLU A 37 1.33 -1.10 -6.22
N PHE A 38 0.50 -1.78 -5.42
CA PHE A 38 -0.16 -1.14 -4.27
C PHE A 38 0.81 -0.74 -3.17
N PHE A 39 1.78 -1.60 -2.85
CA PHE A 39 2.81 -1.27 -1.87
C PHE A 39 3.72 -0.14 -2.36
N GLU A 40 4.09 -0.12 -3.64
CA GLU A 40 4.89 0.95 -4.24
C GLU A 40 4.20 2.31 -4.12
N ARG A 41 2.90 2.37 -4.41
CA ARG A 41 2.11 3.59 -4.25
C ARG A 41 2.10 4.12 -2.82
N ILE A 42 2.09 3.27 -1.80
CA ILE A 42 2.22 3.71 -0.41
C ILE A 42 3.59 4.38 -0.19
N LEU A 43 4.66 3.84 -0.79
CA LEU A 43 6.01 4.38 -0.66
C LEU A 43 6.19 5.72 -1.39
N THR A 44 5.52 5.91 -2.53
CA THR A 44 5.66 7.11 -3.37
C THR A 44 4.65 8.20 -2.99
N ASP A 45 3.39 7.83 -2.82
CA ASP A 45 2.27 8.77 -2.69
C ASP A 45 1.97 9.08 -1.21
N TYR A 46 2.32 8.17 -0.29
CA TYR A 46 2.04 8.28 1.15
C TYR A 46 3.28 8.06 2.05
N PRO A 47 4.40 8.77 1.84
CA PRO A 47 5.66 8.54 2.56
C PRO A 47 5.59 8.82 4.07
N GLY A 48 4.56 9.52 4.55
CA GLY A 48 4.29 9.75 5.98
C GLY A 48 3.34 8.74 6.63
N SER A 49 2.84 7.76 5.87
CA SER A 49 1.93 6.74 6.39
C SER A 49 2.63 5.79 7.36
N ILE A 50 1.88 5.30 8.35
CA ILE A 50 2.34 4.24 9.25
C ILE A 50 2.65 2.94 8.50
N PHE A 51 2.05 2.72 7.32
CA PHE A 51 2.19 1.50 6.54
C PHE A 51 3.44 1.49 5.64
N VAL A 52 4.22 2.56 5.60
CA VAL A 52 5.40 2.67 4.72
C VAL A 52 6.46 1.60 5.03
N VAL A 53 6.68 1.31 6.31
CA VAL A 53 7.69 0.34 6.75
C VAL A 53 7.29 -1.08 6.30
N GLU A 54 6.03 -1.43 6.53
CA GLU A 54 5.41 -2.70 6.15
C GLU A 54 5.36 -2.83 4.63
N ALA A 55 4.82 -1.83 3.92
CA ALA A 55 4.75 -1.82 2.47
C ALA A 55 6.13 -2.04 1.84
N ARG A 56 7.19 -1.41 2.37
CA ARG A 56 8.57 -1.64 1.91
C ARG A 56 9.05 -3.06 2.17
N ARG A 57 8.69 -3.66 3.30
CA ARG A 57 9.01 -5.07 3.60
C ARG A 57 8.33 -6.01 2.61
N HIS A 58 7.03 -5.86 2.41
CA HIS A 58 6.26 -6.67 1.46
C HIS A 58 6.77 -6.48 0.02
N TYR A 59 6.96 -5.24 -0.42
CA TYR A 59 7.49 -4.95 -1.75
C TYR A 59 8.85 -5.61 -2.00
N ARG A 60 9.78 -5.57 -1.04
CA ARG A 60 11.10 -6.24 -1.17
C ARG A 60 10.98 -7.76 -1.22
N ASN A 61 10.11 -8.34 -0.39
CA ASN A 61 9.86 -9.79 -0.39
C ASN A 61 9.29 -10.24 -1.73
N LEU A 62 8.33 -9.48 -2.28
CA LEU A 62 7.64 -9.79 -3.54
C LEU A 62 8.51 -9.56 -4.78
N ARG A 63 9.36 -8.53 -4.79
CA ARG A 63 10.34 -8.29 -5.86
C ARG A 63 11.31 -9.47 -6.02
N GLY A 64 11.45 -10.27 -4.97
CA GLY A 64 12.29 -11.45 -5.01
C GLY A 64 13.75 -11.06 -5.11
N ASP A 65 14.28 -10.39 -4.08
CA ASP A 65 15.65 -10.66 -3.65
C ASP A 65 15.69 -12.11 -3.14
N LYS A 66 15.41 -13.08 -4.02
CA LYS A 66 16.02 -14.40 -3.95
C LYS A 66 17.48 -14.13 -4.27
N ILE A 67 18.22 -13.79 -3.22
CA ILE A 67 19.67 -13.96 -3.21
C ILE A 67 19.88 -15.44 -3.52
N ASN A 68 20.20 -15.72 -4.78
CA ASN A 68 20.67 -17.01 -5.26
C ASN A 68 21.95 -16.75 -6.03
#